data_AF-A0A7F8Q7A6-F1
#
_entry.id   AF-A0A7F8Q7A6-F1
#
_cell.length_a   1.000
_cell.length_b   1.000
_cell.length_c   1.000
_cell.angle_alpha   90.00
_cell.angle_beta   90.00
_cell.angle_gamma   90.00
#
_symmetry.space_group_name_H-M   'P 1'
#
loop_
_entity.id
_entity.type
_entity.pdbx_description
1 polymer ?
#
loop_
_entity_poly.entity_id
_entity_poly.type
_entity_poly.pdbx_seq_one_letter_code
_entity_poly.pdbx_strand_id
1 'polypeptide(L)'
;MTRFALTVVRHGETRFNKEKIIQGQGIDEPLSETGFKQAAAAGMFLNNVKFTHVFSSDLMRTKQTVHGILEKSKVCKDLTVKYDSRLRERVKMRGKDFFDILCQLILQEAGQNEQFSQGAPSNCLETSLAEIFPLGKPCASESNADSGAPGLAASVLVVSHGAYMKSLFNYFLTDLKCSLPSTLNKCEFMSVSPNTGISLFIVNFENGREVKPTIQCVCMYLQDHLNGGTETR
;
A
#
# COMPACT_ATOMS: atom_id res chain seq x y z
N MET A 1 12.94 -11.66 -12.42
CA MET A 1 12.17 -11.70 -11.16
C MET A 1 11.48 -10.37 -11.07
N THR A 2 10.15 -10.34 -10.99
CA THR A 2 9.39 -9.09 -10.95
C THR A 2 8.97 -8.80 -9.52
N ARG A 3 9.14 -7.56 -9.07
CA ARG A 3 8.82 -7.15 -7.70
C ARG A 3 8.06 -5.84 -7.71
N PHE A 4 7.09 -5.65 -6.81
CA PHE A 4 6.42 -4.37 -6.63
C PHE A 4 6.09 -4.09 -5.17
N ALA A 5 5.98 -2.80 -4.84
CA ALA A 5 5.57 -2.33 -3.52
C ALA A 5 4.07 -2.05 -3.49
N LEU A 6 3.39 -2.50 -2.44
CA LEU A 6 1.97 -2.31 -2.19
C LEU A 6 1.77 -1.56 -0.87
N THR A 7 1.50 -0.26 -0.95
CA THR A 7 1.10 0.58 0.19
C THR A 7 -0.41 0.60 0.30
N VAL A 8 -0.96 0.14 1.43
CA VAL A 8 -2.40 0.09 1.69
C VAL A 8 -2.75 0.98 2.86
N VAL A 9 -3.71 1.88 2.67
CA VAL A 9 -4.12 2.89 3.66
C VAL A 9 -5.62 2.78 3.91
N ARG A 10 -6.03 2.76 5.18
CA ARG A 10 -7.45 2.90 5.54
C ARG A 10 -7.90 4.34 5.36
N HIS A 11 -9.13 4.58 4.91
CA HIS A 11 -9.70 5.92 4.88
C HIS A 11 -9.61 6.66 6.24
N GLY A 12 -9.61 8.00 6.19
CA GLY A 12 -9.70 8.86 7.36
C GLY A 12 -11.02 8.71 8.12
N GLU A 13 -11.06 9.24 9.34
CA GLU A 13 -12.23 9.18 10.21
C GLU A 13 -13.48 9.76 9.52
N THR A 14 -14.62 9.06 9.68
CA THR A 14 -15.95 9.59 9.40
C THR A 14 -16.71 9.78 10.71
N ARG A 15 -17.82 10.51 10.69
CA ARG A 15 -18.68 10.68 11.88
C ARG A 15 -19.08 9.33 12.50
N PHE A 16 -19.40 8.33 11.69
CA PHE A 16 -19.75 6.99 12.17
C PHE A 16 -18.57 6.22 12.78
N ASN A 17 -17.33 6.46 12.35
CA ASN A 17 -16.19 5.88 13.05
C ASN A 17 -16.06 6.46 14.47
N LYS A 18 -16.22 7.79 14.60
CA LYS A 18 -16.19 8.48 15.90
C LYS A 18 -17.30 7.98 16.83
N GLU A 19 -18.50 7.81 16.29
CA GLU A 19 -19.68 7.30 17.03
C GLU A 19 -19.69 5.77 17.20
N LYS A 20 -18.67 5.05 16.69
CA LYS A 20 -18.56 3.58 16.69
C LYS A 20 -19.75 2.86 16.03
N ILE A 21 -20.35 3.49 15.02
CA ILE A 21 -21.43 2.95 14.20
C ILE A 21 -20.84 2.12 13.05
N ILE A 22 -21.41 0.93 12.82
CA ILE A 22 -21.00 0.05 11.73
C ILE A 22 -21.39 0.69 10.38
N GLN A 23 -20.40 0.89 9.52
CA GLN A 23 -20.57 1.57 8.25
C GLN A 23 -20.45 0.56 7.09
N GLY A 24 -21.60 0.10 6.58
CA GLY A 24 -21.67 -0.83 5.46
C GLY A 24 -21.51 -0.16 4.08
N GLN A 25 -21.73 -0.92 3.01
CA GLN A 25 -21.67 -0.40 1.63
C GLN A 25 -22.83 0.54 1.26
N GLY A 26 -23.95 0.48 1.99
CA GLY A 26 -25.14 1.32 1.74
C GLY A 26 -25.04 2.73 2.32
N ILE A 27 -23.95 3.06 2.99
CA ILE A 27 -23.72 4.36 3.63
C ILE A 27 -22.44 4.97 3.06
N ASP A 28 -22.61 6.07 2.34
CA ASP A 28 -21.51 6.82 1.72
C ASP A 28 -21.20 8.11 2.49
N GLU A 29 -20.91 7.97 3.79
CA GLU A 29 -20.56 9.11 4.65
C GLU A 29 -19.20 9.70 4.24
N PRO A 30 -19.08 11.05 4.19
CA PRO A 30 -17.80 11.71 3.95
C PRO A 30 -16.87 11.64 5.18
N LEU A 31 -15.63 12.10 4.99
CA LEU A 31 -14.70 12.34 6.08
C LEU A 31 -15.23 13.39 7.05
N SER A 32 -14.94 13.21 8.34
CA SER A 32 -15.05 14.28 9.33
C SER A 32 -13.92 15.29 9.15
N GLU A 33 -13.97 16.44 9.85
CA GLU A 33 -12.83 17.37 9.90
C GLU A 33 -11.54 16.69 10.37
N THR A 34 -11.65 15.79 11.36
CA THR A 34 -10.54 14.94 11.81
C THR A 34 -10.05 14.06 10.66
N GLY A 35 -10.96 13.43 9.92
CA GLY A 35 -10.62 12.60 8.77
C GLY A 35 -9.85 13.35 7.67
N PHE A 36 -10.23 14.59 7.37
CA PHE A 36 -9.48 15.44 6.44
C PHE A 36 -8.07 15.76 6.95
N LYS A 37 -7.92 16.10 8.24
CA LYS A 37 -6.61 16.33 8.87
C LYS A 37 -5.72 15.08 8.82
N GLN A 38 -6.29 13.91 9.11
CA GLN A 38 -5.59 12.63 9.02
C GLN A 38 -5.13 12.33 7.59
N ALA A 39 -5.99 12.54 6.59
CA ALA A 39 -5.64 12.33 5.18
C ALA A 39 -4.51 13.26 4.73
N ALA A 40 -4.56 14.53 5.12
CA ALA A 40 -3.49 15.49 4.84
C ALA A 40 -2.17 15.10 5.53
N ALA A 41 -2.22 14.65 6.79
CA ALA A 41 -1.05 14.18 7.52
C ALA A 41 -0.40 12.95 6.85
N ALA A 42 -1.23 11.98 6.42
CA ALA A 42 -0.76 10.82 5.64
C ALA A 42 -0.14 11.26 4.31
N GLY A 43 -0.72 12.26 3.63
CA GLY A 43 -0.16 12.86 2.42
C GLY A 43 1.20 13.50 2.66
N MET A 44 1.37 14.25 3.75
CA MET A 44 2.65 14.85 4.13
C MET A 44 3.71 13.78 4.42
N PHE A 45 3.32 12.71 5.11
CA PHE A 45 4.22 11.59 5.41
C PHE A 45 4.66 10.83 4.16
N LEU A 46 3.78 10.69 3.17
CA LEU A 46 4.05 10.00 1.90
C LEU A 46 4.51 10.95 0.77
N ASN A 47 4.85 12.21 1.07
CA ASN A 47 4.98 13.26 0.05
C ASN A 47 6.11 13.03 -0.97
N ASN A 48 7.15 12.27 -0.58
CA ASN A 48 8.29 11.92 -1.41
C ASN A 48 8.16 10.51 -2.02
N VAL A 49 7.10 9.75 -1.68
CA VAL A 49 6.89 8.41 -2.23
C VAL A 49 6.44 8.51 -3.68
N LYS A 50 7.22 7.92 -4.58
CA LYS A 50 6.88 7.82 -6.01
C LYS A 50 5.94 6.65 -6.23
N PHE A 51 4.65 6.92 -6.29
CA PHE A 51 3.65 5.95 -6.72
C PHE A 51 3.52 5.92 -8.24
N THR A 52 3.56 4.72 -8.79
CA THR A 52 3.29 4.42 -10.21
C THR A 52 1.80 4.21 -10.47
N HIS A 53 1.07 3.74 -9.45
CA HIS A 53 -0.34 3.37 -9.54
C HIS A 53 -1.08 3.77 -8.27
N VAL A 54 -2.31 4.26 -8.43
CA VAL A 54 -3.19 4.58 -7.30
C VAL A 54 -4.57 3.97 -7.54
N PHE A 55 -5.03 3.18 -6.57
CA PHE A 55 -6.37 2.61 -6.54
C PHE A 55 -7.12 3.06 -5.28
N SER A 56 -8.43 3.21 -5.40
CA SER A 56 -9.27 3.54 -4.25
C SER A 56 -10.64 2.89 -4.39
N SER A 57 -11.27 2.55 -3.27
CA SER A 57 -12.71 2.28 -3.30
C SER A 57 -13.45 3.54 -3.78
N ASP A 58 -14.53 3.31 -4.51
CA ASP A 58 -15.37 4.35 -5.09
C ASP A 58 -16.29 5.08 -4.08
N LEU A 59 -16.20 4.77 -2.78
CA LEU A 59 -16.93 5.47 -1.71
C LEU A 59 -16.27 6.82 -1.37
N MET A 60 -17.08 7.82 -1.01
CA MET A 60 -16.66 9.20 -0.72
C MET A 60 -15.50 9.28 0.26
N ARG A 61 -15.57 8.59 1.40
CA ARG A 61 -14.49 8.59 2.41
C ARG A 61 -13.13 8.12 1.87
N THR A 62 -13.10 7.12 0.99
CA THR A 62 -11.84 6.64 0.36
C THR A 62 -11.40 7.56 -0.77
N LYS A 63 -12.35 8.16 -1.52
CA LYS A 63 -12.08 9.21 -2.53
C LYS A 63 -11.46 10.46 -1.91
N GLN A 64 -12.03 10.95 -0.83
CA GLN A 64 -11.55 12.14 -0.11
C GLN A 64 -10.18 11.87 0.54
N THR A 65 -9.98 10.66 1.08
CA THR A 65 -8.68 10.29 1.68
C THR A 65 -7.58 10.24 0.62
N VAL A 66 -7.81 9.56 -0.52
CA VAL A 66 -6.80 9.47 -1.57
C VAL A 66 -6.51 10.84 -2.18
N HIS A 67 -7.52 11.70 -2.32
CA HIS A 67 -7.32 13.08 -2.75
C HIS A 67 -6.41 13.85 -1.78
N GLY A 68 -6.68 13.80 -0.47
CA GLY A 68 -5.85 14.47 0.53
C GLY A 68 -4.41 13.95 0.58
N ILE A 69 -4.19 12.66 0.28
CA ILE A 69 -2.84 12.09 0.16
C ILE A 69 -2.11 12.65 -1.07
N LEU A 70 -2.76 12.59 -2.25
CA LEU A 70 -2.13 12.99 -3.51
C LEU A 70 -1.90 14.50 -3.62
N GLU A 71 -2.79 15.32 -3.04
CA GLU A 71 -2.66 16.78 -3.00
C GLU A 71 -1.33 17.22 -2.35
N LYS A 72 -0.84 16.44 -1.36
CA LYS A 72 0.43 16.72 -0.67
C LYS A 72 1.64 16.07 -1.31
N SER A 73 1.46 15.25 -2.36
CA SER A 73 2.58 14.61 -3.06
C SER A 73 3.41 15.64 -3.83
N LYS A 74 4.74 15.55 -3.70
CA LYS A 74 5.68 16.34 -4.49
C LYS A 74 5.98 15.71 -5.86
N VAL A 75 5.67 14.41 -6.00
CA VAL A 75 6.14 13.57 -7.11
C VAL A 75 5.02 12.94 -7.94
N CYS A 76 3.79 12.91 -7.44
CA CYS A 76 2.65 12.21 -8.07
C CYS A 76 1.40 13.10 -8.25
N LYS A 77 1.58 14.37 -8.62
CA LYS A 77 0.45 15.34 -8.71
C LYS A 77 -0.56 15.01 -9.82
N ASP A 78 -0.10 14.38 -10.91
CA ASP A 78 -0.93 14.11 -12.09
C ASP A 78 -1.34 12.62 -12.22
N LEU A 79 -1.16 11.83 -11.16
CA LEU A 79 -1.46 10.40 -11.24
C LEU A 79 -2.97 10.15 -11.23
N THR A 80 -3.46 9.42 -12.23
CA THR A 80 -4.88 9.08 -12.33
C THR A 80 -5.26 8.03 -11.27
N VAL A 81 -6.29 8.35 -10.47
CA VAL A 81 -6.85 7.42 -9.48
C VAL A 81 -7.81 6.46 -10.18
N LYS A 82 -7.56 5.15 -10.09
CA LYS A 82 -8.47 4.11 -10.55
C LYS A 82 -9.42 3.71 -9.43
N TYR A 83 -10.72 3.98 -9.61
CA TYR A 83 -11.75 3.59 -8.63
C TYR A 83 -12.24 2.17 -8.89
N ASP A 84 -12.26 1.33 -7.86
CA ASP A 84 -12.62 -0.09 -7.99
C ASP A 84 -13.60 -0.51 -6.88
N SER A 85 -14.78 -0.99 -7.29
CA SER A 85 -15.84 -1.41 -6.36
C SER A 85 -15.50 -2.68 -5.58
N ARG A 86 -14.52 -3.48 -6.03
CA ARG A 86 -13.99 -4.65 -5.30
C ARG A 86 -13.24 -4.23 -4.03
N LEU A 87 -12.78 -2.99 -3.96
CA LEU A 87 -12.13 -2.41 -2.79
C LEU A 87 -13.11 -1.97 -1.68
N ARG A 88 -14.42 -2.16 -1.83
CA ARG A 88 -15.43 -1.84 -0.80
C ARG A 88 -15.39 -2.85 0.38
N GLU A 89 -15.91 -2.43 1.54
CA GLU A 89 -16.06 -3.26 2.77
C GLU A 89 -16.71 -4.63 2.52
N ARG A 90 -16.20 -5.71 3.16
CA ARG A 90 -16.69 -7.11 3.16
C ARG A 90 -16.83 -7.80 1.78
N VAL A 91 -15.92 -8.73 1.49
CA VAL A 91 -16.05 -10.12 0.93
C VAL A 91 -14.60 -10.62 0.69
N LYS A 92 -14.14 -11.72 1.32
CA LYS A 92 -12.76 -12.26 1.15
C LYS A 92 -12.39 -12.46 -0.32
N MET A 93 -13.33 -12.95 -1.14
CA MET A 93 -13.12 -13.17 -2.58
C MET A 93 -12.79 -11.88 -3.33
N ARG A 94 -13.47 -10.75 -3.06
CA ARG A 94 -13.18 -9.49 -3.75
C ARG A 94 -11.76 -9.00 -3.52
N GLY A 95 -11.22 -9.19 -2.31
CA GLY A 95 -9.84 -8.84 -2.01
C GLY A 95 -8.84 -9.69 -2.78
N LYS A 96 -9.10 -10.99 -2.86
CA LYS A 96 -8.31 -11.91 -3.68
C LYS A 96 -8.41 -11.54 -5.17
N ASP A 97 -9.62 -11.36 -5.69
CA ASP A 97 -9.86 -11.05 -7.10
C ASP A 97 -9.16 -9.75 -7.52
N PHE A 98 -9.25 -8.70 -6.69
CA PHE A 98 -8.52 -7.45 -6.92
C PHE A 98 -7.01 -7.68 -6.92
N PHE A 99 -6.49 -8.41 -5.93
CA PHE A 99 -5.05 -8.66 -5.82
C PHE A 99 -4.52 -9.48 -6.99
N ASP A 100 -5.22 -10.53 -7.41
CA ASP A 100 -4.84 -11.38 -8.55
C ASP A 100 -4.79 -10.54 -9.84
N ILE A 101 -5.74 -9.64 -10.05
CA ILE A 101 -5.76 -8.73 -11.22
C ILE A 101 -4.66 -7.68 -11.15
N LEU A 102 -4.37 -7.13 -9.97
CA LEU A 102 -3.25 -6.22 -9.78
C LEU A 102 -1.92 -6.90 -10.12
N CYS A 103 -1.74 -8.15 -9.68
CA CYS A 103 -0.56 -8.96 -9.99
C CYS A 103 -0.41 -9.16 -11.50
N GLN A 104 -1.48 -9.56 -12.19
CA GLN A 104 -1.48 -9.76 -13.64
C GLN A 104 -1.15 -8.46 -14.40
N LEU A 105 -1.72 -7.33 -13.99
CA LEU A 105 -1.46 -6.02 -14.58
C LEU A 105 0.03 -5.67 -14.50
N ILE A 106 0.63 -5.77 -13.32
CA ILE A 106 2.03 -5.39 -13.09
C ILE A 106 2.98 -6.34 -13.84
N LEU A 107 2.68 -7.64 -13.87
CA LEU A 107 3.46 -8.61 -14.63
C LEU A 107 3.42 -8.32 -16.14
N GLN A 108 2.25 -7.96 -16.66
CA GLN A 108 2.09 -7.60 -18.08
C GLN A 108 2.87 -6.33 -18.42
N GLU A 109 2.77 -5.27 -17.61
CA GLU A 109 3.50 -4.02 -17.82
C GLU A 109 5.03 -4.21 -17.71
N ALA A 110 5.49 -5.01 -16.75
CA ALA A 110 6.90 -5.36 -16.61
C ALA A 110 7.43 -6.10 -17.85
N GLY A 111 6.68 -7.08 -18.36
CA GLY A 111 7.07 -7.84 -19.57
C GLY A 111 7.11 -6.98 -20.84
N GLN A 112 6.28 -5.94 -20.95
CA GLN A 112 6.33 -4.98 -22.06
C GLN A 112 7.55 -4.06 -21.96
N ASN A 113 7.91 -3.60 -20.76
CA ASN A 113 9.07 -2.74 -20.54
C ASN A 113 10.42 -3.47 -20.78
N GLU A 114 10.49 -4.78 -20.49
CA GLU A 114 11.67 -5.61 -20.82
C GLU A 114 11.89 -5.76 -22.33
N GLN A 115 10.83 -5.71 -23.15
CA GLN A 115 10.94 -5.79 -24.62
C GLN A 115 11.41 -4.48 -25.26
N PHE A 116 11.32 -3.35 -24.54
CA PHE A 116 11.60 -2.01 -25.07
C PHE A 116 12.86 -1.33 -24.48
N SER A 117 13.49 -1.90 -23.43
CA SER A 117 14.56 -1.21 -22.69
C SER A 117 15.78 -2.09 -22.39
N GLN A 118 16.91 -1.84 -23.06
CA GLN A 118 18.24 -1.98 -22.45
C GLN A 118 18.63 -0.61 -21.87
N GLY A 119 18.42 -0.37 -20.56
CA GLY A 119 18.89 0.87 -19.94
C GLY A 119 18.47 1.11 -18.48
N ALA A 120 19.47 1.06 -17.58
CA ALA A 120 19.57 1.55 -16.19
C ALA A 120 18.61 0.99 -15.11
N PRO A 121 19.09 0.74 -13.86
CA PRO A 121 18.36 -0.01 -12.85
C PRO A 121 17.26 0.81 -12.16
N SER A 122 16.14 0.16 -11.86
CA SER A 122 14.92 0.69 -11.21
C SER A 122 15.07 1.08 -9.73
N ASN A 123 16.27 1.48 -9.30
CA ASN A 123 16.60 1.80 -7.91
C ASN A 123 15.82 3.00 -7.36
N CYS A 124 15.26 3.86 -8.22
CA CYS A 124 14.59 5.10 -7.78
C CYS A 124 13.32 4.86 -6.93
N LEU A 125 12.54 3.81 -7.21
CA LEU A 125 11.32 3.50 -6.44
C LEU A 125 11.65 2.93 -5.05
N GLU A 126 12.65 2.05 -4.98
CA GLU A 126 13.11 1.49 -3.70
C GLU A 126 13.71 2.58 -2.80
N THR A 127 14.53 3.49 -3.35
CA THR A 127 15.11 4.60 -2.59
C THR A 127 14.02 5.50 -1.99
N SER A 128 13.01 5.85 -2.77
CA SER A 128 11.89 6.70 -2.34
C SER A 128 11.06 6.08 -1.19
N LEU A 129 10.91 4.74 -1.18
CA LEU A 129 10.24 4.03 -0.09
C LEU A 129 11.15 3.87 1.14
N ALA A 130 12.45 3.62 0.94
CA ALA A 130 13.42 3.42 2.01
C ALA A 130 13.61 4.66 2.90
N GLU A 131 13.31 5.86 2.39
CA GLU A 131 13.32 7.11 3.18
C GLU A 131 12.30 7.10 4.32
N ILE A 132 11.19 6.36 4.15
CA ILE A 132 10.04 6.39 5.07
C ILE A 132 9.84 5.04 5.76
N PHE A 133 10.16 3.94 5.06
CA PHE A 133 9.95 2.60 5.55
C PHE A 133 11.28 1.87 5.75
N PRO A 134 11.47 1.15 6.87
CA PRO A 134 12.66 0.34 7.09
C PRO A 134 12.61 -0.92 6.23
N LEU A 135 12.96 -0.79 4.94
CA LEU A 135 12.94 -1.89 3.96
C LEU A 135 13.96 -3.01 4.24
N GLY A 136 14.74 -2.90 5.32
CA GLY A 136 15.87 -3.77 5.63
C GLY A 136 17.08 -3.44 4.75
N LYS A 137 18.30 -3.73 5.23
CA LYS A 137 19.47 -3.77 4.33
C LYS A 137 19.33 -5.01 3.44
N PRO A 138 19.69 -4.95 2.14
CA PRO A 138 20.04 -6.16 1.41
C PRO A 138 21.11 -6.86 2.26
N CYS A 139 20.95 -8.16 2.52
CA CYS A 139 21.84 -8.93 3.39
C CYS A 139 23.30 -8.68 2.97
N ALA A 140 24.01 -7.83 3.70
CA ALA A 140 25.39 -7.47 3.43
C ALA A 140 26.28 -8.51 4.11
N SER A 141 26.27 -9.73 3.58
CA SER A 141 27.46 -10.59 3.64
C SER A 141 28.41 -10.10 2.55
N GLU A 142 29.48 -9.43 2.99
CA GLU A 142 30.77 -9.21 2.33
C GLU A 142 30.83 -9.17 0.79
N SER A 143 31.25 -8.01 0.29
CA SER A 143 32.03 -7.87 -0.95
C SER A 143 31.48 -8.54 -2.21
N ASN A 144 30.63 -7.82 -2.95
CA ASN A 144 30.90 -7.47 -4.35
C ASN A 144 29.80 -6.53 -4.85
N ALA A 145 30.21 -5.49 -5.57
CA ALA A 145 29.32 -4.58 -6.28
C ALA A 145 28.70 -5.29 -7.50
N ASP A 146 27.89 -6.32 -7.27
CA ASP A 146 27.11 -7.03 -8.31
C ASP A 146 25.99 -7.93 -7.73
N SER A 147 25.25 -7.48 -6.70
CA SER A 147 24.03 -8.19 -6.29
C SER A 147 22.83 -7.73 -7.12
N GLY A 148 22.67 -8.37 -8.28
CA GLY A 148 21.59 -8.16 -9.26
C GLY A 148 20.18 -8.52 -8.78
N ALA A 149 19.74 -7.94 -7.66
CA ALA A 149 18.32 -7.93 -7.30
C ALA A 149 17.61 -6.91 -8.20
N PRO A 150 16.65 -7.32 -9.03
CA PRO A 150 15.87 -6.36 -9.81
C PRO A 150 15.10 -5.44 -8.87
N GLY A 151 15.23 -4.13 -9.09
CA GLY A 151 14.48 -3.13 -8.33
C GLY A 151 12.99 -3.20 -8.64
N LEU A 152 12.19 -2.38 -7.97
CA LEU A 152 10.73 -2.45 -8.09
C LEU A 152 10.25 -2.08 -9.49
N ALA A 153 9.41 -2.93 -10.08
CA ALA A 153 8.71 -2.66 -11.33
C ALA A 153 7.56 -1.66 -11.12
N ALA A 154 6.96 -1.64 -9.93
CA ALA A 154 5.89 -0.72 -9.57
C ALA A 154 5.90 -0.38 -8.08
N SER A 155 5.31 0.76 -7.76
CA SER A 155 4.95 1.21 -6.41
C SER A 155 3.49 1.63 -6.43
N VAL A 156 2.65 0.93 -5.67
CA VAL A 156 1.18 0.99 -5.75
C VAL A 156 0.61 1.52 -4.44
N LEU A 157 -0.23 2.56 -4.52
CA LEU A 157 -1.05 3.04 -3.42
C LEU A 157 -2.48 2.49 -3.53
N VAL A 158 -3.02 1.92 -2.45
CA VAL A 158 -4.41 1.48 -2.35
C VAL A 158 -5.06 2.13 -1.14
N VAL A 159 -6.16 2.87 -1.35
CA VAL A 159 -6.97 3.43 -0.26
C VAL A 159 -8.29 2.67 -0.14
N SER A 160 -8.52 2.06 1.03
CA SER A 160 -9.66 1.16 1.26
C SER A 160 -10.18 1.26 2.71
N HIS A 161 -10.79 0.19 3.22
CA HIS A 161 -11.55 0.16 4.45
C HIS A 161 -11.06 -0.93 5.41
N GLY A 162 -11.34 -0.76 6.70
CA GLY A 162 -10.76 -1.57 7.76
C GLY A 162 -11.10 -3.06 7.67
N ALA A 163 -12.36 -3.44 7.43
CA ALA A 163 -12.72 -4.86 7.37
C ALA A 163 -12.29 -5.52 6.05
N TYR A 164 -12.26 -4.75 4.97
CA TYR A 164 -11.68 -5.19 3.70
C TYR A 164 -10.18 -5.50 3.88
N MET A 165 -9.42 -4.54 4.41
CA MET A 165 -7.98 -4.70 4.64
C MET A 165 -7.68 -5.89 5.54
N LYS A 166 -8.41 -6.03 6.66
CA LYS A 166 -8.28 -7.20 7.54
C LYS A 166 -8.48 -8.52 6.78
N SER A 167 -9.46 -8.59 5.88
CA SER A 167 -9.73 -9.79 5.09
C SER A 167 -8.62 -10.08 4.06
N LEU A 168 -8.14 -9.02 3.38
CA LEU A 168 -7.05 -9.09 2.40
C LEU A 168 -5.74 -9.52 3.06
N PHE A 169 -5.40 -8.91 4.19
CA PHE A 169 -4.19 -9.23 4.92
C PHE A 169 -4.26 -10.66 5.47
N ASN A 170 -5.41 -11.09 6.01
CA ASN A 170 -5.59 -12.48 6.38
C ASN A 170 -5.31 -13.43 5.20
N TYR A 171 -5.79 -13.12 3.99
CA TYR A 171 -5.44 -13.88 2.78
C TYR A 171 -3.92 -13.89 2.52
N PHE A 172 -3.23 -12.74 2.64
CA PHE A 172 -1.77 -12.69 2.50
C PHE A 172 -1.06 -13.62 3.49
N LEU A 173 -1.47 -13.61 4.76
CA LEU A 173 -0.85 -14.44 5.79
C LEU A 173 -1.19 -15.92 5.66
N THR A 174 -2.47 -16.26 5.50
CA THR A 174 -2.93 -17.66 5.55
C THR A 174 -2.74 -18.40 4.24
N ASP A 175 -3.04 -17.75 3.13
CA ASP A 175 -3.10 -18.38 1.81
C ASP A 175 -1.81 -18.15 1.01
N LEU A 176 -1.18 -16.97 1.13
CA LEU A 176 0.06 -16.61 0.44
C LEU A 176 1.32 -16.67 1.31
N LYS A 177 1.18 -17.11 2.57
CA LYS A 177 2.30 -17.32 3.52
C LYS A 177 3.19 -16.10 3.67
N CYS A 178 2.58 -14.91 3.77
CA CYS A 178 3.28 -13.64 3.96
C CYS A 178 4.28 -13.71 5.12
N SER A 179 5.53 -13.31 4.88
CA SER A 179 6.52 -13.13 5.94
C SER A 179 6.22 -11.86 6.72
N LEU A 180 6.41 -11.90 8.04
CA LEU A 180 6.16 -10.79 8.96
C LEU A 180 7.49 -10.31 9.56
N PRO A 181 7.64 -9.00 9.84
CA PRO A 181 8.76 -8.49 10.64
C PRO A 181 8.77 -9.11 12.03
N SER A 182 9.95 -9.28 12.63
CA SER A 182 10.09 -9.82 14.00
C SER A 182 9.41 -8.96 15.06
N THR A 183 9.19 -7.68 14.77
CA THR A 183 8.50 -6.72 15.64
C THR A 183 6.98 -6.85 15.61
N LEU A 184 6.41 -7.57 14.64
CA LEU A 184 4.96 -7.69 14.46
C LEU A 184 4.45 -9.04 14.96
N ASN A 185 3.47 -9.01 15.87
CA ASN A 185 2.80 -10.24 16.29
C ASN A 185 1.55 -10.53 15.42
N LYS A 186 1.12 -11.81 15.39
CA LYS A 186 -0.05 -12.23 14.59
C LYS A 186 -1.36 -11.56 15.03
N CYS A 187 -1.49 -11.17 16.30
CA CYS A 187 -2.70 -10.53 16.82
C CYS A 187 -2.87 -9.12 16.24
N GLU A 188 -1.79 -8.34 16.16
CA GLU A 188 -1.77 -7.03 15.51
C GLU A 188 -2.19 -7.15 14.06
N PHE A 189 -1.66 -8.14 13.34
CA PHE A 189 -2.01 -8.39 11.94
C PHE A 189 -3.51 -8.67 11.73
N MET A 190 -4.17 -9.30 12.71
CA MET A 190 -5.61 -9.59 12.68
C MET A 190 -6.50 -8.46 13.21
N SER A 191 -5.93 -7.36 13.70
CA SER A 191 -6.69 -6.20 14.17
C SER A 191 -7.28 -5.40 13.00
N VAL A 192 -8.29 -4.58 13.27
CA VAL A 192 -8.83 -3.66 12.26
C VAL A 192 -7.91 -2.45 12.18
N SER A 193 -7.45 -2.13 10.96
CA SER A 193 -6.61 -0.97 10.71
C SER A 193 -7.19 0.31 11.32
N PRO A 194 -6.40 1.16 11.98
CA PRO A 194 -6.81 2.50 12.43
C PRO A 194 -7.05 3.42 11.23
N ASN A 195 -7.81 4.51 11.39
CA ASN A 195 -8.04 5.47 10.31
C ASN A 195 -6.70 6.05 9.83
N THR A 196 -6.47 6.06 8.51
CA THR A 196 -5.18 6.38 7.87
C THR A 196 -3.98 5.53 8.30
N GLY A 197 -4.19 4.38 8.95
CA GLY A 197 -3.12 3.42 9.20
C GLY A 197 -2.50 2.93 7.89
N ILE A 198 -1.17 2.96 7.81
CA ILE A 198 -0.40 2.63 6.60
C ILE A 198 0.24 1.25 6.76
N SER A 199 -0.02 0.35 5.82
CA SER A 199 0.65 -0.95 5.72
C SER A 199 1.41 -1.04 4.41
N LEU A 200 2.63 -1.60 4.42
CA LEU A 200 3.46 -1.78 3.24
C LEU A 200 3.85 -3.25 3.07
N PHE A 201 3.70 -3.74 1.85
CA PHE A 201 4.11 -5.08 1.45
C PHE A 201 5.02 -5.01 0.21
N ILE A 202 5.98 -5.92 0.14
CA ILE A 202 6.74 -6.21 -1.08
C ILE A 202 6.23 -7.53 -1.65
N VAL A 203 5.78 -7.50 -2.90
CA VAL A 203 5.26 -8.66 -3.63
C VAL A 203 6.30 -9.09 -4.66
N ASN A 204 6.67 -10.37 -4.65
CA ASN A 204 7.70 -10.92 -5.52
C ASN A 204 7.17 -12.06 -6.38
N PHE A 205 7.61 -12.09 -7.64
CA PHE A 205 7.34 -13.16 -8.59
C PHE A 205 8.66 -13.77 -9.07
N GLU A 206 8.80 -15.07 -8.87
CA GLU A 206 9.89 -15.84 -9.45
C GLU A 206 9.71 -15.99 -10.97
N ASN A 207 10.82 -16.10 -11.71
CA ASN A 207 10.76 -16.32 -13.15
C ASN A 207 10.31 -17.77 -13.43
N GLY A 208 9.10 -17.94 -13.95
CA GLY A 208 8.54 -19.26 -14.29
C GLY A 208 7.03 -19.19 -14.54
N ARG A 209 6.45 -20.18 -15.25
CA ARG A 209 4.99 -20.23 -15.47
C ARG A 209 4.30 -20.63 -14.16
N GLU A 210 3.28 -19.85 -13.76
CA GLU A 210 2.34 -20.13 -12.65
C GLU A 210 2.90 -20.21 -11.22
N VAL A 211 3.93 -19.43 -10.88
CA VAL A 211 4.35 -19.32 -9.47
C VAL A 211 3.47 -18.29 -8.74
N LYS A 212 2.79 -18.72 -7.67
CA LYS A 212 2.08 -17.80 -6.75
C LYS A 212 3.07 -16.77 -6.19
N PRO A 213 2.67 -15.49 -6.03
CA PRO A 213 3.57 -14.49 -5.48
C PRO A 213 3.97 -14.82 -4.05
N THR A 214 5.20 -14.48 -3.69
CA THR A 214 5.60 -14.40 -2.28
C THR A 214 5.41 -12.97 -1.78
N ILE A 215 4.91 -12.83 -0.56
CA ILE A 215 4.62 -11.53 0.04
C ILE A 215 5.49 -11.34 1.28
N GLN A 216 6.13 -10.17 1.37
CA GLN A 216 6.83 -9.72 2.56
C GLN A 216 6.11 -8.51 3.13
N CYS A 217 5.66 -8.59 4.37
CA CYS A 217 5.17 -7.44 5.12
C CYS A 217 6.38 -6.61 5.61
N VAL A 218 6.37 -5.31 5.32
CA VAL A 218 7.40 -4.36 5.81
C VAL A 218 6.91 -3.68 7.08
N CYS A 219 5.68 -3.17 7.07
CA CYS A 219 5.05 -2.56 8.22
C CYS A 219 3.53 -2.75 8.17
N MET A 220 2.88 -2.68 9.33
CA MET A 220 1.42 -2.74 9.47
C MET A 220 0.93 -1.61 10.34
N TYR A 221 -0.12 -0.93 9.88
CA TYR A 221 -0.88 0.04 10.67
C TYR A 221 -0.02 1.17 11.26
N LEU A 222 1.01 1.60 10.52
CA LEU A 222 1.86 2.72 10.88
C LEU A 222 1.01 3.99 10.98
N GLN A 223 1.22 4.75 12.06
CA GLN A 223 0.45 5.95 12.41
C GLN A 223 1.37 7.12 12.82
N ASP A 224 2.66 7.06 12.49
CA ASP A 224 3.65 8.05 12.91
C ASP A 224 3.26 9.46 12.47
N HIS A 225 2.57 9.58 11.32
CA HIS A 225 2.01 10.83 10.80
C HIS A 225 0.91 11.44 11.67
N LEU A 226 0.29 10.68 12.57
CA LEU A 226 -0.76 11.15 13.48
C LEU A 226 -0.22 11.62 14.83
N ASN A 227 1.03 11.29 15.15
CA ASN A 227 1.61 11.60 16.47
C ASN A 227 2.07 13.05 16.62
N GLY A 228 1.92 13.87 15.57
CA GLY A 228 2.30 15.28 15.56
C GLY A 228 3.82 15.44 15.57
N GLY A 229 4.37 15.98 14.49
CA GLY A 229 5.69 16.59 14.59
C GLY A 229 5.62 17.69 15.65
N THR A 230 6.36 17.53 16.74
CA THR A 230 7.00 18.69 17.34
C THR A 230 7.79 19.34 16.23
N GLU A 231 7.24 20.42 15.66
CA GLU A 231 8.04 21.42 14.98
C GLU A 231 9.08 21.88 15.99
N THR A 232 10.30 21.36 15.89
CA THR A 232 11.47 22.09 16.38
C THR A 232 11.55 23.36 15.54
N ARG A 233 11.12 24.46 16.18
CA ARG A 233 11.48 25.83 15.83
C ARG A 233 12.99 25.99 15.62
#